data_AF-A0A1I0RRJ5-F1
#
_entry.id   AF-A0A1I0RRJ5-F1
#
_cell.length_a   1.000
_cell.length_b   1.000
_cell.length_c   1.000
_cell.angle_alpha   90.00
_cell.angle_beta   90.00
_cell.angle_gamma   90.00
#
_symmetry.space_group_name_H-M   'P 1'
#
loop_
_entity.id
_entity.type
_entity.pdbx_description
1 polymer ?
#
loop_
_entity_poly.entity_id
_entity_poly.type
_entity_poly.pdbx_seq_one_letter_code
_entity_poly.pdbx_strand_id
1 'polypeptide(L)'
;MFDFFKKKYDNPMLAEEMRQTQERWFAFLQKLEERMEEVCEAAIPQLKEIFEQDADPYKRAHGRMLAGLLGQIRQMRQKANEVREEKINGFSYAAEEAFPSITSPGGSTYYDMLYKFRQACYDRHRVFEENEQRYEKLLQDAAGEQDLETPYRNLLKDFETTRDRYTCKQCSGNITIPKLFFIATYVTCPHCQTQNTFHPSTETQMVLHNARALAEQRTAHLLKEYESHTPKDPALYRQYLRAMFDEWNSIVPDMAEENEKFHERLLKDQQNYHHY
;
A
#
# COMPACT_ATOMS: atom_id res chain seq x y z
N MET A 1 40.22 48.86 -9.22
CA MET A 1 40.47 47.79 -10.21
C MET A 1 39.75 46.46 -9.87
N PHE A 2 38.96 46.38 -8.79
CA PHE A 2 38.20 45.17 -8.40
C PHE A 2 36.80 45.06 -9.02
N ASP A 3 36.17 46.15 -9.48
CA ASP A 3 34.82 46.13 -10.07
C ASP A 3 34.75 45.68 -11.54
N PHE A 4 35.88 45.65 -12.25
CA PHE A 4 35.90 45.23 -13.65
C PHE A 4 35.82 43.70 -13.82
N PHE A 5 36.18 42.93 -12.78
CA PHE A 5 36.13 41.47 -12.82
C PHE A 5 34.77 40.89 -12.39
N LYS A 6 33.96 41.64 -11.62
CA LYS A 6 32.56 41.24 -11.31
C LYS A 6 31.69 41.17 -12.58
N LYS A 7 31.86 42.12 -13.50
CA LYS A 7 31.06 42.21 -14.73
C LYS A 7 31.34 41.14 -15.79
N LYS A 8 32.46 40.41 -15.72
CA LYS A 8 32.84 39.41 -16.74
C LYS A 8 32.13 38.06 -16.55
N TYR A 9 31.47 37.89 -15.41
CA TYR A 9 30.87 36.63 -14.97
C TYR A 9 29.46 36.80 -14.40
N ASP A 10 28.79 37.91 -14.68
CA ASP A 10 27.33 37.98 -14.62
C ASP A 10 26.83 37.47 -15.98
N ASN A 11 26.25 36.26 -16.02
CA ASN A 11 25.53 35.77 -17.20
C ASN A 11 24.01 35.93 -16.96
N PRO A 12 23.44 37.12 -17.22
CA PRO A 12 22.03 37.37 -17.01
C PRO A 12 21.14 36.49 -17.90
N MET A 13 21.65 36.00 -19.03
CA MET A 13 20.88 35.08 -19.89
C MET A 13 20.67 33.73 -19.21
N LEU A 14 21.71 33.16 -18.60
CA LEU A 14 21.58 31.91 -17.86
C LEU A 14 20.65 32.04 -16.64
N ALA A 15 20.79 33.11 -15.87
CA ALA A 15 19.93 33.37 -14.72
C ALA A 15 18.44 33.48 -15.14
N GLU A 16 18.18 34.11 -16.30
CA GLU A 16 16.86 34.19 -16.88
C GLU A 16 16.35 32.84 -17.41
N GLU A 17 17.20 32.04 -18.06
CA GLU A 17 16.84 30.67 -18.49
C GLU A 17 16.52 29.76 -17.31
N MET A 18 17.29 29.83 -16.22
CA MET A 18 17.01 29.12 -14.97
C MET A 18 15.66 29.53 -14.39
N ARG A 19 15.40 30.85 -14.32
CA ARG A 19 14.13 31.39 -13.83
C ARG A 19 12.94 30.88 -14.65
N GLN A 20 13.02 30.97 -15.98
CA GLN A 20 11.96 30.51 -16.87
C GLN A 20 11.74 28.99 -16.78
N THR A 21 12.82 28.21 -16.68
CA THR A 21 12.74 26.75 -16.52
C THR A 21 12.08 26.40 -15.19
N GLN A 22 12.45 27.07 -14.10
CA GLN A 22 11.85 26.89 -12.78
C GLN A 22 10.35 27.23 -12.79
N GLU A 23 9.96 28.36 -13.37
CA GLU A 23 8.55 28.78 -13.45
C GLU A 23 7.70 27.79 -14.24
N ARG A 24 8.22 27.31 -15.37
CA ARG A 24 7.54 26.28 -16.18
C ARG A 24 7.40 24.96 -15.43
N TRP A 25 8.44 24.55 -14.70
CA TRP A 25 8.43 23.36 -13.87
C TRP A 25 7.38 23.44 -12.75
N PHE A 26 7.33 24.58 -12.05
CA PHE A 26 6.40 24.78 -10.95
C PHE A 26 4.96 24.80 -11.44
N ALA A 27 4.68 25.50 -12.54
CA ALA A 27 3.37 25.53 -13.16
C ALA A 27 2.95 24.16 -13.72
N PHE A 28 3.90 23.37 -14.20
CA PHE A 28 3.63 22.01 -14.66
C PHE A 28 3.23 21.08 -13.50
N LEU A 29 3.98 21.09 -12.39
CA LEU A 29 3.64 20.29 -11.21
C LEU A 29 2.30 20.71 -10.61
N GLN A 30 2.04 22.02 -10.52
CA GLN A 30 0.76 22.53 -10.03
C GLN A 30 -0.42 21.98 -10.84
N LYS A 31 -0.32 21.95 -12.18
CA LYS A 31 -1.39 21.40 -13.03
C LYS A 31 -1.61 19.89 -12.81
N LEU A 32 -0.54 19.15 -12.51
CA LEU A 32 -0.67 17.73 -12.17
C LEU A 32 -1.37 17.56 -10.82
N GLU A 33 -1.06 18.40 -9.83
CA GLU A 33 -1.71 18.39 -8.51
C GLU A 33 -3.18 18.75 -8.60
N GLU A 34 -3.53 19.82 -9.32
CA GLU A 34 -4.91 20.23 -9.56
C GLU A 34 -5.71 19.09 -10.22
N ARG A 35 -5.12 18.41 -11.20
CA ARG A 35 -5.76 17.25 -11.83
C ARG A 35 -5.89 16.06 -10.90
N MET A 36 -4.88 15.81 -10.06
CA MET A 36 -4.89 14.74 -9.08
C MET A 36 -5.99 14.96 -8.04
N GLU A 37 -6.10 16.17 -7.53
CA GLU A 37 -7.13 16.62 -6.60
C GLU A 37 -8.52 16.45 -7.20
N GLU A 38 -8.77 16.99 -8.40
CA GLU A 38 -10.05 16.87 -9.10
C GLU A 38 -10.50 15.41 -9.24
N VAL A 39 -9.59 14.53 -9.67
CA VAL A 39 -9.89 13.09 -9.85
C VAL A 39 -10.16 12.42 -8.51
N CYS A 40 -9.33 12.68 -7.50
CA CYS A 40 -9.44 11.99 -6.21
C CYS A 40 -10.65 12.46 -5.41
N GLU A 41 -10.91 13.76 -5.33
CA GLU A 41 -12.06 14.30 -4.60
C GLU A 41 -13.39 13.81 -5.19
N ALA A 42 -13.48 13.70 -6.52
CA ALA A 42 -14.66 13.15 -7.17
C ALA A 42 -14.79 11.63 -6.96
N ALA A 43 -13.67 10.90 -6.90
CA ALA A 43 -13.65 9.44 -6.84
C ALA A 43 -13.84 8.88 -5.42
N ILE A 44 -13.34 9.54 -4.38
CA ILE A 44 -13.46 9.09 -2.99
C ILE A 44 -14.92 8.77 -2.57
N PRO A 45 -15.92 9.66 -2.77
CA PRO A 45 -17.30 9.33 -2.40
C PRO A 45 -17.88 8.18 -3.24
N GLN A 46 -17.49 8.07 -4.50
CA GLN A 46 -17.94 6.97 -5.39
C GLN A 46 -17.33 5.63 -4.96
N LEU A 47 -16.07 5.61 -4.53
CA LEU A 47 -15.43 4.42 -3.97
C LEU A 47 -16.16 3.92 -2.74
N LYS A 48 -16.54 4.84 -1.83
CA LYS A 48 -17.36 4.53 -0.65
C LYS A 48 -18.69 3.89 -1.02
N GLU A 49 -19.41 4.53 -1.94
CA GLU A 49 -20.72 4.06 -2.39
C GLU A 49 -20.63 2.66 -3.00
N ILE A 50 -19.67 2.43 -3.91
CA ILE A 50 -19.45 1.12 -4.52
C ILE A 50 -19.10 0.09 -3.45
N PHE A 51 -18.26 0.45 -2.49
CA PHE A 51 -17.89 -0.48 -1.42
C PHE A 51 -19.09 -0.91 -0.57
N GLU A 52 -19.97 0.03 -0.20
CA GLU A 52 -21.17 -0.24 0.59
C GLU A 52 -22.21 -1.06 -0.19
N GLN A 53 -22.39 -0.79 -1.48
CA GLN A 53 -23.39 -1.45 -2.32
C GLN A 53 -22.92 -2.80 -2.90
N ASP A 54 -21.61 -3.04 -2.98
CA ASP A 54 -21.06 -4.26 -3.57
C ASP A 54 -21.32 -5.47 -2.65
N ALA A 55 -22.26 -6.32 -3.04
CA ALA A 55 -22.56 -7.57 -2.33
C ALA A 55 -21.53 -8.68 -2.62
N ASP A 56 -20.58 -8.49 -3.55
CA ASP A 56 -19.48 -9.44 -3.76
C ASP A 56 -18.62 -9.51 -2.48
N PRO A 57 -18.45 -10.68 -1.85
CA PRO A 57 -17.60 -10.84 -0.66
C PRO A 57 -16.16 -10.36 -0.86
N TYR A 58 -15.67 -10.37 -2.11
CA TYR A 58 -14.34 -9.91 -2.49
C TYR A 58 -14.27 -8.41 -2.84
N LYS A 59 -15.40 -7.70 -2.82
CA LYS A 59 -15.50 -6.26 -3.16
C LYS A 59 -14.81 -5.92 -4.49
N ARG A 60 -14.95 -6.78 -5.51
CA ARG A 60 -14.16 -6.70 -6.76
C ARG A 60 -14.45 -5.44 -7.56
N ALA A 61 -15.66 -4.89 -7.48
CA ALA A 61 -15.98 -3.64 -8.16
C ALA A 61 -15.17 -2.49 -7.56
N HIS A 62 -15.16 -2.40 -6.23
CA HIS A 62 -14.34 -1.46 -5.48
C HIS A 62 -12.84 -1.63 -5.80
N GLY A 63 -12.32 -2.86 -5.68
CA GLY A 63 -10.90 -3.14 -5.93
C GLY A 63 -10.43 -2.77 -7.33
N ARG A 64 -11.27 -2.98 -8.36
CA ARG A 64 -10.95 -2.57 -9.74
C ARG A 64 -10.91 -1.05 -9.91
N MET A 65 -11.88 -0.34 -9.35
CA MET A 65 -11.90 1.13 -9.41
C MET A 65 -10.69 1.73 -8.69
N LEU A 66 -10.41 1.26 -7.46
CA LEU A 66 -9.26 1.69 -6.68
C LEU A 66 -7.94 1.46 -7.44
N ALA A 67 -7.75 0.26 -8.00
CA ALA A 67 -6.55 -0.05 -8.78
C ALA A 67 -6.40 0.86 -10.01
N GLY A 68 -7.51 1.20 -10.67
CA GLY A 68 -7.53 2.16 -11.78
C GLY A 68 -7.11 3.57 -11.37
N LEU A 69 -7.62 4.06 -10.24
CA LEU A 69 -7.29 5.38 -9.70
C LEU A 69 -5.83 5.48 -9.25
N LEU A 70 -5.33 4.48 -8.51
CA LEU A 70 -3.91 4.37 -8.17
C LEU A 70 -3.03 4.26 -9.43
N GLY A 71 -3.53 3.61 -10.49
CA GLY A 71 -2.91 3.61 -11.81
C GLY A 71 -2.73 5.02 -12.38
N GLN A 72 -3.77 5.86 -12.31
CA GLN A 72 -3.73 7.24 -12.79
C GLN A 72 -2.72 8.10 -12.00
N ILE A 73 -2.70 7.99 -10.66
CA ILE A 73 -1.74 8.70 -9.82
C ILE A 73 -0.30 8.31 -10.19
N ARG A 74 -0.03 7.00 -10.32
CA ARG A 74 1.30 6.51 -10.72
C ARG A 74 1.74 7.02 -12.09
N GLN A 75 0.82 7.16 -13.04
CA GLN A 75 1.11 7.76 -14.35
C GLN A 75 1.47 9.26 -14.22
N MET A 76 0.79 10.01 -13.36
CA MET A 76 1.15 11.41 -13.10
C MET A 76 2.53 11.53 -12.47
N ARG A 77 2.84 10.67 -11.48
CA ARG A 77 4.18 10.59 -10.87
C ARG A 77 5.26 10.25 -11.89
N GLN A 78 5.03 9.23 -12.72
CA GLN A 78 5.97 8.85 -13.78
C GLN A 78 6.23 10.03 -14.72
N LYS A 79 5.17 10.71 -15.17
CA LYS A 79 5.30 11.88 -16.04
C LYS A 79 6.08 13.03 -15.37
N ALA A 80 5.86 13.26 -14.08
CA ALA A 80 6.63 14.25 -13.32
C ALA A 80 8.12 13.88 -13.27
N ASN A 81 8.44 12.62 -13.03
CA ASN A 81 9.82 12.13 -12.99
C ASN A 81 10.51 12.24 -14.36
N GLU A 82 9.83 11.86 -15.44
CA GLU A 82 10.37 11.96 -16.80
C GLU A 82 10.68 13.42 -17.18
N VAL A 83 9.75 14.34 -16.91
CA VAL A 83 9.95 15.77 -17.19
C VAL A 83 11.05 16.37 -16.31
N ARG A 84 11.16 15.94 -15.03
CA ARG A 84 12.24 16.37 -14.15
C ARG A 84 13.60 15.95 -14.71
N GLU A 85 13.71 14.69 -15.14
CA GLU A 85 14.96 14.17 -15.70
C GLU A 85 15.35 14.92 -16.97
N GLU A 86 14.42 15.10 -17.90
CA GLU A 86 14.68 15.76 -19.17
C GLU A 86 14.96 17.26 -19.03
N LYS A 87 14.12 17.98 -18.27
CA LYS A 87 14.11 19.45 -18.27
C LYS A 87 14.89 20.08 -17.13
N ILE A 88 15.06 19.40 -16.00
CA ILE A 88 15.79 19.92 -14.84
C ILE A 88 17.18 19.33 -14.77
N ASN A 89 17.29 17.99 -14.75
CA ASN A 89 18.59 17.33 -14.68
C ASN A 89 19.36 17.52 -16.00
N GLY A 90 18.70 17.30 -17.14
CA GLY A 90 19.27 17.57 -18.47
C GLY A 90 19.78 19.01 -18.63
N PHE A 91 18.98 20.01 -18.22
CA PHE A 91 19.43 21.41 -18.21
C PHE A 91 20.63 21.62 -17.28
N SER A 92 20.58 21.07 -16.07
CA SER A 92 21.65 21.24 -15.08
C SER A 92 22.98 20.65 -15.56
N TYR A 93 22.97 19.46 -16.16
CA TYR A 93 24.17 18.84 -16.72
C TYR A 93 24.74 19.64 -17.89
N ALA A 94 23.89 20.07 -18.82
CA ALA A 94 24.32 20.89 -19.95
C ALA A 94 24.90 22.24 -19.49
N ALA A 95 24.32 22.82 -18.44
CA ALA A 95 24.84 24.04 -17.82
C ALA A 95 26.22 23.78 -17.20
N GLU A 96 26.40 22.72 -16.39
CA GLU A 96 27.69 22.38 -15.77
C GLU A 96 28.82 22.16 -16.78
N GLU A 97 28.55 21.51 -17.92
CA GLU A 97 29.55 21.29 -18.99
C GLU A 97 30.02 22.60 -19.65
N ALA A 98 29.18 23.63 -19.66
CA ALA A 98 29.48 24.90 -20.31
C ALA A 98 30.29 25.87 -19.42
N PHE A 99 30.52 25.56 -18.14
CA PHE A 99 31.07 26.52 -17.18
C PHE A 99 32.57 26.37 -16.89
N PRO A 100 33.26 27.49 -16.58
CA PRO A 100 34.64 27.43 -16.13
C PRO A 100 34.74 26.74 -14.77
N SER A 101 35.91 26.15 -14.48
CA SER A 101 36.18 25.45 -13.23
C SER A 101 35.73 26.24 -11.99
N ILE A 102 35.22 25.54 -10.97
CA ILE A 102 34.78 26.13 -9.70
C ILE A 102 35.84 27.00 -9.01
N THR A 103 37.12 26.75 -9.30
CA THR A 103 38.26 27.51 -8.77
C THR A 103 38.58 28.78 -9.54
N SER A 104 37.86 29.05 -10.64
CA SER A 104 38.01 30.26 -11.45
C SER A 104 37.33 31.49 -10.81
N PRO A 105 37.79 32.72 -11.08
CA PRO A 105 37.10 33.93 -10.63
C PRO A 105 35.67 33.97 -11.19
N GLY A 106 34.67 33.92 -10.31
CA GLY A 106 33.24 33.88 -10.68
C GLY A 106 32.65 32.48 -10.80
N GLY A 107 33.45 31.42 -10.88
CA GLY A 107 32.99 30.03 -10.93
C GLY A 107 32.12 29.66 -9.72
N SER A 108 32.57 29.97 -8.51
CA SER A 108 31.82 29.70 -7.27
C SER A 108 30.42 30.31 -7.26
N THR A 109 30.23 31.51 -7.81
CA THR A 109 28.92 32.18 -7.92
C THR A 109 27.98 31.43 -8.86
N TYR A 110 28.48 30.89 -9.97
CA TYR A 110 27.68 30.09 -10.90
C TYR A 110 27.22 28.77 -10.29
N TYR A 111 28.14 28.06 -9.63
CA TYR A 111 27.80 26.82 -8.95
C TYR A 111 26.76 27.05 -7.84
N ASP A 112 26.85 28.17 -7.10
CA ASP A 112 25.84 28.56 -6.11
C ASP A 112 24.46 28.83 -6.75
N MET A 113 24.41 29.55 -7.88
CA MET A 113 23.15 29.79 -8.60
C MET A 113 22.51 28.49 -9.10
N LEU A 114 23.29 27.62 -9.75
CA LEU A 114 22.79 26.33 -10.24
C LEU A 114 22.35 25.41 -9.09
N TYR A 115 23.11 25.41 -7.98
CA TYR A 115 22.74 24.68 -6.77
C TYR A 115 21.38 25.14 -6.23
N LYS A 116 21.17 26.45 -6.08
CA LYS A 116 19.89 27.02 -5.64
C LYS A 116 18.73 26.68 -6.57
N PHE A 117 18.95 26.75 -7.88
CA PHE A 117 17.97 26.34 -8.89
C PHE A 117 17.56 24.87 -8.72
N ARG A 118 18.55 23.96 -8.64
CA ARG A 118 18.28 22.52 -8.45
C ARG A 118 17.54 22.26 -7.15
N GLN A 119 18.00 22.86 -6.06
CA GLN A 119 17.39 22.70 -4.75
C GLN A 119 15.93 23.15 -4.76
N ALA A 120 15.62 24.33 -5.32
CA ALA A 120 14.25 24.80 -5.44
C ALA A 120 13.37 23.85 -6.27
N CYS A 121 13.89 23.30 -7.37
CA CYS A 121 13.16 22.33 -8.19
C CYS A 121 12.90 21.00 -7.49
N TYR A 122 13.87 20.51 -6.71
CA TYR A 122 13.74 19.27 -5.94
C TYR A 122 12.84 19.44 -4.72
N ASP A 123 12.95 20.53 -3.98
CA ASP A 123 12.04 20.84 -2.88
C ASP A 123 10.60 20.94 -3.37
N ARG A 124 10.36 21.59 -4.52
CA ARG A 124 9.03 21.66 -5.11
C ARG A 124 8.50 20.29 -5.55
N HIS A 125 9.38 19.42 -6.06
CA HIS A 125 9.01 18.06 -6.44
C HIS A 125 8.70 17.19 -5.22
N ARG A 126 9.42 17.37 -4.11
CA ARG A 126 9.11 16.68 -2.84
C ARG A 126 7.69 17.02 -2.36
N VAL A 127 7.28 18.29 -2.44
CA VAL A 127 5.90 18.69 -2.11
C VAL A 127 4.87 17.97 -3.00
N PHE A 128 5.19 17.80 -4.29
CA PHE A 128 4.34 17.03 -5.20
C PHE A 128 4.25 15.54 -4.78
N GLU A 129 5.37 14.91 -4.41
CA GLU A 129 5.40 13.53 -3.93
C GLU A 129 4.63 13.36 -2.61
N GLU A 130 4.74 14.31 -1.68
CA GLU A 130 3.96 14.31 -0.43
C GLU A 130 2.45 14.40 -0.71
N ASN A 131 2.04 15.22 -1.68
CA ASN A 131 0.64 15.33 -2.08
C ASN A 131 0.13 14.06 -2.77
N GLU A 132 0.96 13.42 -3.59
CA GLU A 132 0.68 12.13 -4.21
C GLU A 132 0.44 11.05 -3.15
N GLN A 133 1.37 10.89 -2.21
CA GLN A 133 1.24 9.92 -1.12
C GLN A 133 -0.03 10.18 -0.28
N ARG A 134 -0.36 11.45 -0.04
CA ARG A 134 -1.60 11.83 0.65
C ARG A 134 -2.84 11.32 -0.08
N TYR A 135 -2.93 11.52 -1.40
CA TYR A 135 -4.08 11.07 -2.18
C TYR A 135 -4.12 9.55 -2.36
N GLU A 136 -2.98 8.87 -2.54
CA GLU A 136 -2.94 7.40 -2.55
C GLU A 136 -3.51 6.84 -1.25
N LYS A 137 -3.13 7.41 -0.10
CA LYS A 137 -3.67 7.02 1.20
C LYS A 137 -5.16 7.30 1.32
N LEU A 138 -5.63 8.49 0.93
CA LEU A 138 -7.06 8.83 0.99
C LEU A 138 -7.92 7.89 0.12
N LEU A 139 -7.42 7.46 -1.03
CA LEU A 139 -8.11 6.50 -1.90
C LEU A 139 -8.14 5.10 -1.28
N GLN A 140 -7.03 4.65 -0.69
CA GLN A 140 -6.95 3.36 0.00
C GLN A 140 -7.88 3.31 1.21
N ASP A 141 -7.94 4.40 1.97
CA ASP A 141 -8.78 4.57 3.15
C ASP A 141 -10.23 4.98 2.80
N ALA A 142 -10.55 5.17 1.51
CA ALA A 142 -11.86 5.65 1.10
C ALA A 142 -12.94 4.65 1.51
N ALA A 143 -12.74 3.36 1.27
CA ALA A 143 -13.52 2.33 1.94
C ALA A 143 -13.00 2.20 3.37
N GLY A 144 -13.89 2.38 4.36
CA GLY A 144 -13.54 2.09 5.75
C GLY A 144 -13.07 0.63 5.91
N GLU A 145 -12.51 0.29 7.07
CA GLU A 145 -12.15 -1.10 7.37
C GLU A 145 -13.37 -2.01 7.20
N GLN A 146 -13.27 -2.99 6.29
CA GLN A 146 -14.32 -3.97 6.06
C GLN A 146 -14.61 -4.72 7.36
N ASP A 147 -15.84 -4.75 7.89
CA ASP A 147 -16.13 -5.60 9.05
C ASP A 147 -16.06 -7.09 8.65
N LEU A 148 -14.98 -7.76 9.02
CA LEU A 148 -14.78 -9.20 8.82
C LEU A 148 -15.22 -10.02 10.03
N GLU A 149 -15.35 -9.42 11.21
CA GLU A 149 -15.67 -10.10 12.46
C GLU A 149 -17.15 -10.49 12.52
N THR A 150 -18.05 -9.59 12.13
CA THR A 150 -19.50 -9.88 12.15
C THR A 150 -19.87 -11.06 11.23
N PRO A 151 -19.45 -11.11 9.95
CA PRO A 151 -19.70 -12.26 9.09
C PRO A 151 -19.12 -13.55 9.67
N TYR A 152 -17.89 -13.51 10.21
CA TYR A 152 -17.24 -14.68 10.80
C TYR A 152 -18.00 -15.23 12.02
N ARG A 153 -18.46 -14.35 12.93
CA ARG A 153 -19.25 -14.76 14.10
C ARG A 153 -20.58 -15.37 13.72
N ASN A 154 -21.28 -14.79 12.73
CA ASN A 154 -22.53 -15.35 12.23
C ASN A 154 -22.31 -16.75 11.66
N LEU A 155 -21.23 -16.92 10.90
CA LEU A 155 -20.87 -18.20 10.31
C LEU A 155 -20.57 -19.27 11.37
N LEU A 156 -19.83 -18.94 12.43
CA LEU A 156 -19.58 -19.86 13.55
C LEU A 156 -20.89 -20.28 14.24
N LYS A 157 -21.79 -19.31 14.47
CA LYS A 157 -23.11 -19.58 15.07
C LYS A 157 -23.95 -20.49 14.17
N ASP A 158 -23.98 -20.22 12.88
CA ASP A 158 -24.72 -21.02 11.90
C ASP A 158 -24.17 -22.45 11.83
N PHE A 159 -22.84 -22.60 11.84
CA PHE A 159 -22.19 -23.90 11.89
C PHE A 159 -22.62 -24.70 13.13
N GLU A 160 -22.55 -24.12 14.33
CA GLU A 160 -22.93 -24.82 15.57
C GLU A 160 -24.40 -25.30 15.53
N THR A 161 -25.31 -24.54 14.92
CA THR A 161 -26.72 -24.95 14.82
C THR A 161 -27.00 -26.01 13.74
N THR A 162 -26.08 -26.20 12.80
CA THR A 162 -26.28 -27.05 11.62
C THR A 162 -25.33 -28.25 11.53
N ARG A 163 -24.29 -28.32 12.38
CA ARG A 163 -23.24 -29.35 12.32
C ARG A 163 -23.75 -30.80 12.39
N ASP A 164 -24.91 -31.03 13.03
CA ASP A 164 -25.52 -32.36 13.20
C ASP A 164 -26.54 -32.70 12.11
N ARG A 165 -26.74 -31.83 11.12
CA ARG A 165 -27.77 -31.97 10.08
C ARG A 165 -27.24 -32.54 8.76
N TYR A 166 -25.95 -32.85 8.67
CA TYR A 166 -25.38 -33.43 7.45
C TYR A 166 -25.84 -34.89 7.31
N THR A 167 -26.34 -35.27 6.14
CA THR A 167 -26.94 -36.60 5.93
C THR A 167 -26.08 -37.48 5.05
N CYS A 168 -25.88 -38.73 5.44
CA CYS A 168 -25.19 -39.73 4.62
C CYS A 168 -25.93 -39.98 3.30
N LYS A 169 -25.22 -39.96 2.17
CA LYS A 169 -25.80 -40.23 0.84
C LYS A 169 -26.30 -41.67 0.65
N GLN A 170 -25.79 -42.63 1.44
CA GLN A 170 -26.11 -44.05 1.27
C GLN A 170 -27.22 -44.53 2.22
N CYS A 171 -27.14 -44.19 3.52
CA CYS A 171 -28.09 -44.69 4.52
C CYS A 171 -29.01 -43.60 5.10
N SER A 172 -28.87 -42.35 4.65
CA SER A 172 -29.60 -41.18 5.16
C SER A 172 -29.43 -40.90 6.67
N GLY A 173 -28.49 -41.57 7.33
CA GLY A 173 -28.16 -41.34 8.72
C GLY A 173 -27.46 -39.99 8.91
N ASN A 174 -27.69 -39.35 10.05
CA ASN A 174 -27.05 -38.08 10.36
C ASN A 174 -25.56 -38.28 10.64
N ILE A 175 -24.77 -37.31 10.23
CA ILE A 175 -23.33 -37.24 10.44
C ILE A 175 -23.06 -35.90 11.10
N THR A 176 -22.49 -35.95 12.30
CA THR A 176 -22.00 -34.76 13.00
C THR A 176 -20.67 -34.31 12.39
N ILE A 177 -20.61 -33.06 11.95
CA ILE A 177 -19.39 -32.42 11.49
C ILE A 177 -18.64 -31.88 12.72
N PRO A 178 -17.44 -32.39 13.05
CA PRO A 178 -16.80 -32.12 14.35
C PRO A 178 -16.19 -30.71 14.47
N LYS A 179 -15.87 -30.08 13.35
CA LYS A 179 -15.30 -28.73 13.28
C LYS A 179 -15.65 -28.07 11.95
N LEU A 180 -15.51 -26.76 11.87
CA LEU A 180 -15.69 -26.02 10.64
C LEU A 180 -14.55 -26.36 9.66
N PHE A 181 -14.88 -27.00 8.55
CA PHE A 181 -13.93 -27.26 7.47
C PHE A 181 -14.01 -26.16 6.42
N PHE A 182 -12.88 -25.68 5.94
CA PHE A 182 -12.80 -24.63 4.90
C PHE A 182 -12.63 -25.19 3.49
N ILE A 183 -12.38 -26.49 3.36
CA ILE A 183 -12.21 -27.21 2.10
C ILE A 183 -13.09 -28.47 2.07
N ALA A 184 -13.30 -29.03 0.88
CA ALA A 184 -13.98 -30.31 0.74
C ALA A 184 -13.23 -31.39 1.53
N THR A 185 -13.94 -32.06 2.45
CA THR A 185 -13.34 -32.99 3.40
C THR A 185 -14.10 -34.30 3.45
N TYR A 186 -13.38 -35.41 3.49
CA TYR A 186 -13.99 -36.72 3.67
C TYR A 186 -14.45 -36.92 5.11
N VAL A 187 -15.70 -37.35 5.28
CA VAL A 187 -16.31 -37.67 6.56
C VAL A 187 -16.92 -39.07 6.52
N THR A 188 -16.61 -39.89 7.52
CA THR A 188 -17.10 -41.27 7.59
C THR A 188 -18.46 -41.30 8.29
N CYS A 189 -19.44 -41.97 7.69
CA CYS A 189 -20.75 -42.15 8.31
C CYS A 189 -20.65 -43.08 9.52
N PRO A 190 -21.09 -42.67 10.73
CA PRO A 190 -21.01 -43.52 11.91
C PRO A 190 -21.95 -44.73 11.85
N HIS A 191 -23.01 -44.65 11.04
CA HIS A 191 -24.03 -45.70 10.94
C HIS A 191 -23.66 -46.84 9.97
N CYS A 192 -23.17 -46.49 8.77
CA CYS A 192 -22.92 -47.46 7.69
C CYS A 192 -21.46 -47.50 7.21
N GLN A 193 -20.57 -46.71 7.82
CA GLN A 193 -19.14 -46.62 7.50
C GLN A 193 -18.79 -46.12 6.08
N THR A 194 -19.79 -45.73 5.29
CA THR A 194 -19.58 -45.13 3.97
C THR A 194 -18.85 -43.79 4.10
N GLN A 195 -17.85 -43.58 3.26
CA GLN A 195 -17.16 -42.30 3.14
C GLN A 195 -18.01 -41.31 2.36
N ASN A 196 -18.30 -40.15 2.96
CA ASN A 196 -19.03 -39.04 2.36
C ASN A 196 -18.06 -37.86 2.17
N THR A 197 -18.42 -36.91 1.31
CA THR A 197 -17.64 -35.69 1.11
C THR A 197 -18.46 -34.48 1.55
N PHE A 198 -18.05 -33.88 2.66
CA PHE A 198 -18.59 -32.61 3.13
C PHE A 198 -18.05 -31.49 2.25
N HIS A 199 -18.94 -30.63 1.77
CA HIS A 199 -18.60 -29.46 0.97
C HIS A 199 -19.02 -28.21 1.76
N PRO A 200 -18.08 -27.40 2.24
CA PRO A 200 -18.41 -26.16 2.94
C PRO A 200 -19.07 -25.15 1.99
N SER A 201 -19.89 -24.26 2.55
CA SER A 201 -20.51 -23.16 1.79
C SER A 201 -19.45 -22.20 1.24
N THR A 202 -19.80 -21.43 0.21
CA THR A 202 -18.92 -20.38 -0.34
C THR A 202 -18.47 -19.41 0.74
N GLU A 203 -19.38 -19.00 1.64
CA GLU A 203 -19.06 -18.11 2.76
C GLU A 203 -18.05 -18.73 3.74
N THR A 204 -18.15 -20.05 3.98
CA THR A 204 -17.17 -20.75 4.81
C THR A 204 -15.81 -20.77 4.13
N GLN A 205 -15.77 -21.06 2.83
CA GLN A 205 -14.52 -21.04 2.06
C GLN A 205 -13.90 -19.63 2.04
N MET A 206 -14.71 -18.57 2.03
CA MET A 206 -14.24 -17.18 2.11
C MET A 206 -13.45 -16.87 3.39
N VAL A 207 -13.75 -17.54 4.50
CA VAL A 207 -12.99 -17.36 5.75
C VAL A 207 -11.52 -17.68 5.52
N LEU A 208 -11.18 -18.69 4.72
CA LEU A 208 -9.78 -19.02 4.41
C LEU A 208 -9.06 -17.85 3.72
N HIS A 209 -9.76 -17.14 2.82
CA HIS A 209 -9.21 -15.99 2.11
C HIS A 209 -9.08 -14.75 3.01
N ASN A 210 -10.01 -14.57 3.95
CA ASN A 210 -10.08 -13.38 4.80
C ASN A 210 -9.44 -13.58 6.19
N ALA A 211 -9.04 -14.79 6.56
CA ALA A 211 -8.60 -15.13 7.91
C ALA A 211 -7.40 -14.28 8.37
N ARG A 212 -6.45 -14.01 7.47
CA ARG A 212 -5.32 -13.13 7.76
C ARG A 212 -5.78 -11.69 8.04
N ALA A 213 -6.61 -11.13 7.16
CA ALA A 213 -7.11 -9.77 7.31
C ALA A 213 -7.95 -9.62 8.59
N LEU A 214 -8.71 -10.65 8.96
CA LEU A 214 -9.45 -10.68 10.22
C LEU A 214 -8.51 -10.73 11.43
N ALA A 215 -7.44 -11.53 11.39
CA ALA A 215 -6.42 -11.55 12.43
C ALA A 215 -5.70 -10.19 12.57
N GLU A 216 -5.38 -9.55 11.44
CA GLU A 216 -4.82 -8.19 11.41
C GLU A 216 -5.79 -7.18 12.05
N GLN A 217 -7.11 -7.27 11.80
CA GLN A 217 -8.11 -6.42 12.47
C GLN A 217 -8.14 -6.62 13.99
N ARG A 218 -8.13 -7.86 14.46
CA ARG A 218 -8.11 -8.17 15.91
C ARG A 218 -6.85 -7.65 16.60
N THR A 219 -5.73 -7.63 15.89
CA THR A 219 -4.42 -7.23 16.41
C THR A 219 -3.99 -5.82 16.01
N ALA A 220 -4.86 -5.04 15.36
CA ALA A 220 -4.56 -3.70 14.85
C ALA A 220 -4.06 -2.73 15.94
N HIS A 221 -4.50 -2.92 17.19
CA HIS A 221 -4.04 -2.14 18.32
C HIS A 221 -2.53 -2.32 18.62
N LEU A 222 -1.99 -3.55 18.46
CA LEU A 222 -0.57 -3.85 18.66
C LEU A 222 0.28 -3.24 17.54
N LEU A 223 -0.22 -3.29 16.29
CA LEU A 223 0.44 -2.63 15.17
C LEU A 223 0.51 -1.11 15.39
N LYS A 224 -0.60 -0.49 15.79
CA LYS A 224 -0.65 0.94 16.14
C LYS A 224 0.31 1.29 17.27
N GLU A 225 0.42 0.43 18.29
CA GLU A 225 1.39 0.61 19.37
C GLU A 225 2.83 0.64 18.86
N TYR A 226 3.23 -0.34 18.04
CA TYR A 226 4.53 -0.35 17.36
C TYR A 226 4.74 0.91 16.50
N GLU A 227 3.72 1.30 15.73
CA GLU A 227 3.80 2.45 14.84
C GLU A 227 3.98 3.78 15.58
N SER A 228 3.36 3.91 16.75
CA SER A 228 3.46 5.12 17.58
C SER A 228 4.82 5.31 18.25
N HIS A 229 5.63 4.24 18.38
CA HIS A 229 6.94 4.31 19.00
C HIS A 229 8.01 4.93 18.07
N THR A 230 8.73 5.93 18.58
CA THR A 230 9.88 6.56 17.91
C THR A 230 11.06 6.67 18.90
N PRO A 231 12.18 5.95 18.68
CA PRO A 231 12.47 5.08 17.54
C PRO A 231 11.59 3.83 17.52
N LYS A 232 11.49 3.19 16.34
CA LYS A 232 10.76 1.93 16.17
C LYS A 232 11.41 0.83 17.02
N ASP A 233 10.62 0.15 17.85
CA ASP A 233 11.09 -0.98 18.66
C ASP A 233 10.86 -2.31 17.90
N PRO A 234 11.93 -3.03 17.51
CA PRO A 234 11.80 -4.32 16.86
C PRO A 234 11.07 -5.38 17.71
N ALA A 235 11.10 -5.25 19.04
CA ALA A 235 10.43 -6.19 19.95
C ALA A 235 8.90 -6.06 19.88
N LEU A 236 8.38 -4.83 19.82
CA LEU A 236 6.95 -4.57 19.65
C LEU A 236 6.44 -5.13 18.32
N TYR A 237 7.22 -4.99 17.24
CA TYR A 237 6.85 -5.60 15.96
C TYR A 237 6.82 -7.13 16.01
N ARG A 238 7.79 -7.76 16.69
CA ARG A 238 7.78 -9.22 16.90
C ARG A 238 6.58 -9.67 17.73
N GLN A 239 6.21 -8.91 18.75
CA GLN A 239 5.01 -9.17 19.56
C GLN A 239 3.73 -9.10 18.71
N TYR A 240 3.60 -8.04 17.91
CA TYR A 240 2.50 -7.91 16.95
C TYR A 240 2.44 -9.11 16.01
N LEU A 241 3.56 -9.47 15.36
CA LEU A 241 3.59 -10.60 14.43
C LEU A 241 3.15 -11.90 15.12
N ARG A 242 3.71 -12.24 16.28
CA ARG A 242 3.32 -13.45 17.01
C ARG A 242 1.82 -13.47 17.31
N ALA A 243 1.28 -12.38 17.85
CA ALA A 243 -0.14 -12.27 18.17
C ALA A 243 -1.03 -12.38 16.92
N MET A 244 -0.65 -11.76 15.80
CA MET A 244 -1.40 -11.83 14.55
C MET A 244 -1.42 -13.26 14.00
N PHE A 245 -0.29 -13.97 14.02
CA PHE A 245 -0.22 -15.37 13.59
C PHE A 245 -0.97 -16.31 14.54
N ASP A 246 -0.96 -16.06 15.85
CA ASP A 246 -1.78 -16.82 16.82
C ASP A 246 -3.28 -16.66 16.54
N GLU A 247 -3.75 -15.43 16.30
CA GLU A 247 -5.14 -15.19 15.90
C GLU A 247 -5.46 -15.85 14.56
N TRP A 248 -4.57 -15.74 13.57
CA TRP A 248 -4.77 -16.37 12.26
C TRP A 248 -4.88 -17.90 12.38
N ASN A 249 -4.01 -18.53 13.17
CA ASN A 249 -4.05 -19.96 13.44
C ASN A 249 -5.28 -20.37 14.26
N SER A 250 -5.81 -19.49 15.12
CA SER A 250 -7.07 -19.74 15.81
C SER A 250 -8.27 -19.74 14.85
N ILE A 251 -8.22 -18.95 13.77
CA ILE A 251 -9.30 -18.86 12.78
C ILE A 251 -9.24 -20.06 11.81
N VAL A 252 -8.05 -20.41 11.32
CA VAL A 252 -7.80 -21.50 10.37
C VAL A 252 -6.71 -22.47 10.86
N PRO A 253 -7.02 -23.31 11.86
CA PRO A 253 -6.00 -24.18 12.50
C PRO A 253 -5.36 -25.18 11.55
N ASP A 254 -6.06 -25.56 10.47
CA ASP A 254 -5.55 -26.51 9.48
C ASP A 254 -4.39 -25.96 8.63
N MET A 255 -4.17 -24.63 8.64
CA MET A 255 -3.09 -23.95 7.92
C MET A 255 -1.93 -23.53 8.84
N ALA A 256 -1.95 -23.96 10.11
CA ALA A 256 -1.01 -23.46 11.12
C ALA A 256 0.45 -23.70 10.74
N GLU A 257 0.78 -24.85 10.13
CA GLU A 257 2.14 -25.17 9.73
C GLU A 257 2.66 -24.22 8.63
N GLU A 258 1.83 -23.97 7.61
CA GLU A 258 2.14 -23.04 6.52
C GLU A 258 2.28 -21.61 7.01
N ASN A 259 1.39 -21.20 7.92
CA ASN A 259 1.41 -19.90 8.55
C ASN A 259 2.69 -19.68 9.37
N GLU A 260 3.13 -20.66 10.16
CA GLU A 260 4.39 -20.57 10.91
C GLU A 260 5.61 -20.42 9.99
N LYS A 261 5.67 -21.16 8.88
CA LYS A 261 6.74 -20.99 7.87
C LYS A 261 6.75 -19.58 7.27
N PHE A 262 5.59 -18.92 7.20
CA PHE A 262 5.51 -17.54 6.73
C PHE A 262 5.93 -16.54 7.83
N HIS A 263 5.52 -16.75 9.08
CA HIS A 263 5.97 -15.98 10.24
C HIS A 263 7.50 -15.98 10.36
N GLU A 264 8.14 -17.14 10.27
CA GLU A 264 9.61 -17.26 10.34
C GLU A 264 10.31 -16.49 9.22
N ARG A 265 9.74 -16.45 8.01
CA ARG A 265 10.29 -15.67 6.89
C ARG A 265 10.25 -14.17 7.19
N LEU A 266 9.12 -13.66 7.68
CA LEU A 266 8.98 -12.25 8.04
C LEU A 266 9.95 -11.83 9.15
N LEU A 267 10.22 -12.70 10.13
CA LEU A 267 11.20 -12.44 11.17
C LEU A 267 12.64 -12.36 10.62
N LYS A 268 12.99 -13.24 9.67
CA LYS A 268 14.31 -13.20 9.01
C LYS A 268 14.49 -11.93 8.20
N ASP A 269 13.45 -11.51 7.46
CA ASP A 269 13.49 -10.28 6.69
C ASP A 269 13.69 -9.06 7.61
N GLN A 270 12.98 -9.01 8.74
CA GLN A 270 13.15 -7.96 9.74
C GLN A 270 14.60 -7.91 10.28
N GLN A 271 15.22 -9.06 10.57
CA GLN A 271 16.61 -9.13 11.03
C GLN A 271 17.58 -8.58 9.98
N ASN A 272 17.35 -8.89 8.70
CA ASN A 272 18.20 -8.42 7.62
C ASN A 272 18.13 -6.90 7.41
N TYR A 273 16.95 -6.29 7.59
CA TYR A 273 16.77 -4.83 7.49
C TYR A 273 17.43 -4.04 8.64
N HIS A 274 17.64 -4.66 9.81
CA HIS A 274 18.32 -4.01 10.95
C HIS A 274 19.85 -4.20 10.95
N HIS A 275 20.41 -4.91 9.97
CA HIS A 275 21.86 -5.10 9.81
C HIS A 275 22.51 -4.15 8.79
N TYR A 276 21.73 -3.22 8.21
CA TYR A 276 22.18 -2.12 7.35
C TYR A 276 21.80 -0.78 7.96
#